data_AF-A0A2Z6SB94-F1
#
_entry.id   AF-A0A2Z6SB94-F1
#
_cell.length_a   1.000
_cell.length_b   1.000
_cell.length_c   1.000
_cell.angle_alpha   90.00
_cell.angle_beta   90.00
_cell.angle_gamma   90.00
#
_symmetry.space_group_name_H-M   'P 1'
#
loop_
_entity.id
_entity.type
_entity.pdbx_description
1 polymer ?
#
loop_
_entity_poly.entity_id
_entity_poly.type
_entity_poly.pdbx_seq_one_letter_code
_entity_poly.pdbx_strand_id
1 'polypeptide(L)'
;MPATEAYEVLLRNWGGEESRTCCVWQEDSQHNFITYIPPSVPHKNEDYYCFDCATFDGMDLKGADLRNGILTYQTLDNTTAYWVDMGILDGFAKSNQGGDSGYTKNTCFHVHGRKFDASLYEAPYDECEKIRDSK
;
A
#
# COMPACT_ATOMS: atom_id res chain seq x y z
N MET A 1 -24.36 -1.98 9.10
CA MET A 1 -23.90 -1.02 8.08
C MET A 1 -23.50 -1.86 6.88
N PRO A 2 -23.94 -1.55 5.64
CA PRO A 2 -23.35 -2.23 4.50
C PRO A 2 -21.86 -1.95 4.52
N ALA A 3 -21.02 -2.95 4.25
CA ALA A 3 -19.61 -2.70 3.98
C ALA A 3 -19.58 -1.78 2.77
N THR A 4 -19.22 -0.51 2.97
CA THR A 4 -18.91 0.40 1.87
C THR A 4 -17.82 -0.28 1.06
N GLU A 5 -18.14 -0.68 -0.16
CA GLU A 5 -17.18 -1.27 -1.07
C GLU A 5 -16.04 -0.26 -1.26
N ALA A 6 -14.80 -0.74 -1.15
CA ALA A 6 -13.58 0.05 -1.30
C ALA A 6 -12.71 -0.62 -2.36
N TYR A 7 -11.86 0.15 -3.05
CA TYR A 7 -10.85 -0.45 -3.91
C TYR A 7 -9.77 -1.10 -3.05
N GLU A 8 -9.39 -2.33 -3.39
CA GLU A 8 -8.25 -3.00 -2.78
C GLU A 8 -6.95 -2.64 -3.51
N VAL A 9 -5.90 -2.36 -2.73
CA VAL A 9 -4.54 -2.16 -3.21
C VAL A 9 -3.66 -3.23 -2.57
N LEU A 10 -3.23 -4.20 -3.37
CA LEU A 10 -2.36 -5.28 -2.94
C LEU A 10 -0.91 -4.89 -3.14
N LEU A 11 -0.08 -5.14 -2.14
CA LEU A 11 1.34 -4.88 -2.18
C LEU A 11 2.08 -6.19 -1.99
N ARG A 12 3.09 -6.42 -2.83
CA ARG A 12 4.03 -7.53 -2.70
C ARG A 12 5.43 -6.95 -2.54
N ASN A 13 6.12 -7.36 -1.49
CA ASN A 13 7.48 -6.91 -1.24
C ASN A 13 8.44 -7.57 -2.25
N TRP A 14 9.25 -6.78 -2.95
CA TRP A 14 10.27 -7.23 -3.90
C TRP A 14 11.71 -6.99 -3.38
N GLY A 15 11.84 -6.86 -2.07
CA GLY A 15 13.07 -6.54 -1.36
C GLY A 15 13.37 -5.04 -1.34
N GLY A 16 14.41 -4.68 -0.61
CA GLY A 16 14.79 -3.30 -0.35
C GLY A 16 16.00 -3.21 0.56
N GLU A 17 16.30 -2.00 1.04
CA GLU A 17 17.32 -1.76 2.06
C GLU A 17 16.72 -1.99 3.45
N GLU A 18 17.25 -2.96 4.20
CA GLU A 18 16.91 -3.15 5.62
C GLU A 18 17.16 -1.86 6.41
N SER A 19 16.43 -1.64 7.51
CA SER A 19 16.54 -0.45 8.37
C SER A 19 16.08 0.87 7.74
N ARG A 20 15.51 0.83 6.52
CA ARG A 20 14.77 1.95 5.93
C ARG A 20 13.28 1.75 6.09
N THR A 21 12.57 2.84 6.36
CA THR A 21 11.12 2.80 6.47
C THR A 21 10.48 3.29 5.18
N CYS A 22 9.68 2.42 4.57
CA CYS A 22 8.89 2.67 3.38
C CYS A 22 7.43 2.86 3.78
N CYS A 23 6.76 3.87 3.23
CA CYS A 23 5.35 4.14 3.46
C CYS A 23 4.62 4.11 2.12
N VAL A 24 3.50 3.38 2.04
CA VAL A 24 2.66 3.34 0.85
C VAL A 24 1.25 3.77 1.20
N TRP A 25 0.70 4.74 0.48
CA TRP A 25 -0.64 5.26 0.74
C TRP A 25 -1.39 5.59 -0.55
N GLN A 26 -2.69 5.86 -0.42
CA GLN A 26 -3.56 6.25 -1.51
C GLN A 26 -4.00 7.71 -1.35
N GLU A 27 -4.00 8.46 -2.45
CA GLU A 27 -4.51 9.82 -2.52
C GLU A 27 -5.55 9.97 -3.63
N ASP A 28 -6.43 10.97 -3.51
CA ASP A 28 -7.31 11.39 -4.60
C ASP A 28 -6.65 12.41 -5.54
N SER A 29 -7.38 12.90 -6.53
CA SER A 29 -6.88 13.88 -7.52
C SER A 29 -6.54 15.26 -6.94
N GLN A 30 -6.92 15.52 -5.68
CA GLN A 30 -6.61 16.73 -4.95
C GLN A 30 -5.47 16.52 -3.94
N HIS A 31 -4.81 15.36 -3.96
CA HIS A 31 -3.81 14.95 -2.97
C HIS A 31 -4.35 14.81 -1.54
N ASN A 32 -5.65 14.53 -1.40
CA ASN A 32 -6.20 14.15 -0.09
C ASN A 32 -5.85 12.69 0.18
N PHE A 33 -5.38 12.40 1.39
CA PHE A 33 -5.16 11.04 1.85
C PHE A 33 -6.48 10.27 1.94
N ILE A 34 -6.57 9.14 1.25
CA ILE A 34 -7.76 8.28 1.20
C ILE A 34 -7.48 6.81 1.50
N THR A 35 -6.30 6.46 2.03
CA THR A 35 -6.09 5.12 2.59
C THR A 35 -7.02 4.93 3.78
N TYR A 36 -7.81 3.85 3.77
CA TYR A 36 -8.60 3.45 4.91
C TYR A 36 -7.69 2.92 6.03
N ILE A 37 -7.80 3.55 7.20
CA ILE A 37 -7.10 3.14 8.42
C ILE A 37 -8.15 2.56 9.38
N PRO A 38 -8.07 1.26 9.73
CA PRO A 38 -9.00 0.65 10.66
C PRO A 38 -9.00 1.37 12.03
N PRO A 39 -10.17 1.58 12.66
CA PRO A 39 -10.25 2.20 13.99
C PRO A 39 -9.51 1.43 15.10
N SER A 40 -9.19 0.15 14.86
CA SER A 40 -8.44 -0.71 15.78
C SER A 40 -6.94 -0.45 15.81
N VAL A 41 -6.39 0.39 14.91
CA VAL A 41 -4.97 0.74 14.88
C VAL A 41 -4.63 1.57 16.13
N PRO A 42 -3.77 1.08 17.05
CA PRO A 42 -3.73 1.58 18.43
C PRO A 42 -2.80 2.77 18.70
N HIS A 43 -2.00 3.22 17.72
CA HIS A 43 -0.85 4.11 17.97
C HIS A 43 -0.80 5.33 17.05
N LYS A 44 -0.08 5.22 15.94
CA LYS A 44 -0.02 6.26 14.91
C LYS A 44 -0.47 5.65 13.59
N ASN A 45 -1.30 6.37 12.84
CA ASN A 45 -1.81 5.87 11.56
C ASN A 45 -0.68 5.53 10.60
N GLU A 46 0.44 6.26 10.62
CA GLU A 46 1.64 5.97 9.82
C GLU A 46 2.21 4.58 10.07
N ASP A 47 2.10 4.05 11.29
CA ASP A 47 2.57 2.70 11.59
C ASP A 47 1.81 1.65 10.76
N TYR A 48 0.54 1.90 10.43
CA TYR A 48 -0.29 1.00 9.62
C TYR A 48 0.11 0.96 8.15
N TYR A 49 0.63 2.07 7.61
CA TYR A 49 1.00 2.15 6.20
C TYR A 49 2.50 2.25 5.92
N CYS A 50 3.33 2.23 6.97
CA CYS A 50 4.77 2.22 6.91
C CYS A 50 5.39 0.91 7.45
N PHE A 51 6.33 0.35 6.70
CA PHE A 51 6.99 -0.94 6.93
C PHE A 51 8.50 -0.85 6.63
N ASP A 52 9.26 -1.88 7.02
CA ASP A 52 10.66 -2.00 6.60
C ASP A 52 10.72 -2.19 5.08
N CYS A 53 11.55 -1.42 4.37
CA CYS A 53 11.62 -1.51 2.92
C CYS A 53 12.00 -2.90 2.41
N ALA A 54 12.67 -3.74 3.21
CA ALA A 54 13.06 -5.10 2.86
C ALA A 54 11.98 -6.15 3.13
N THR A 55 10.98 -5.88 3.98
CA THR A 55 9.97 -6.88 4.37
C THR A 55 8.66 -6.27 4.91
N PHE A 56 7.57 -7.02 4.87
CA PHE A 56 6.31 -6.65 5.53
C PHE A 56 6.15 -7.27 6.93
N ASP A 57 7.20 -7.88 7.47
CA ASP A 57 7.13 -8.54 8.77
C ASP A 57 6.65 -7.59 9.88
N GLY A 58 5.68 -8.08 10.67
CA GLY A 58 5.09 -7.35 11.79
C GLY A 58 3.98 -6.36 11.40
N MET A 59 3.63 -6.22 10.12
CA MET A 59 2.51 -5.36 9.71
C MET A 59 1.15 -5.88 10.18
N ASP A 60 1.00 -7.20 10.30
CA ASP A 60 -0.15 -7.87 10.91
C ASP A 60 -0.36 -7.45 12.38
N LEU A 61 0.73 -7.28 13.13
CA LEU A 61 0.69 -6.79 14.52
C LEU A 61 0.25 -5.32 14.61
N LYS A 62 0.35 -4.57 13.51
CA LYS A 62 -0.11 -3.18 13.39
C LYS A 62 -1.55 -3.07 12.87
N GLY A 63 -2.21 -4.22 12.67
CA GLY A 63 -3.59 -4.32 12.23
C GLY A 63 -3.78 -4.38 10.72
N ALA A 64 -2.71 -4.38 9.92
CA ALA A 64 -2.80 -4.52 8.48
C ALA A 64 -3.11 -5.96 8.07
N ASP A 65 -3.87 -6.13 6.99
CA ASP A 65 -4.17 -7.45 6.45
C ASP A 65 -2.98 -7.97 5.62
N LEU A 66 -2.15 -8.81 6.26
CA LEU A 66 -0.99 -9.45 5.65
C LEU A 66 -1.26 -10.96 5.53
N ARG A 67 -1.40 -11.45 4.29
CA ARG A 67 -1.65 -12.87 4.00
C ARG A 67 -0.70 -13.36 2.91
N ASN A 68 0.03 -14.43 3.18
CA ASN A 68 1.02 -15.02 2.26
C ASN A 68 2.01 -14.01 1.65
N GLY A 69 2.46 -13.04 2.45
CA GLY A 69 3.39 -11.99 2.01
C GLY A 69 2.75 -10.89 1.13
N ILE A 70 1.43 -10.89 0.99
CA ILE A 70 0.67 -9.82 0.33
C ILE A 70 0.01 -8.95 1.39
N LEU A 71 0.37 -7.67 1.38
CA LEU A 71 -0.22 -6.65 2.24
C LEU A 71 -1.41 -6.02 1.52
N THR A 72 -2.55 -5.92 2.19
CA THR A 72 -3.79 -5.40 1.61
C THR A 72 -4.14 -4.06 2.24
N TYR A 73 -4.19 -3.01 1.42
CA TYR A 73 -4.78 -1.73 1.77
C TYR A 73 -6.09 -1.52 1.03
N GLN A 74 -6.87 -0.57 1.53
CA GLN A 74 -8.16 -0.21 0.96
C GLN A 74 -8.25 1.31 0.86
N THR A 75 -8.95 1.82 -0.14
CA THR A 75 -9.40 3.22 -0.17
C THR A 75 -10.58 3.44 0.79
N LEU A 76 -10.96 4.69 1.03
CA LEU A 76 -12.17 5.01 1.81
C LEU A 76 -13.48 4.58 1.13
N ASP A 77 -13.49 4.52 -0.20
CA ASP A 77 -14.65 4.16 -1.03
C ASP A 77 -14.20 3.60 -2.40
N ASN A 78 -15.12 3.03 -3.18
CA ASN A 78 -14.87 2.50 -4.54
C ASN A 78 -15.40 3.40 -5.67
N THR A 79 -15.56 4.69 -5.43
CA THR A 79 -16.09 5.66 -6.40
C THR A 79 -15.07 6.74 -6.75
N THR A 80 -14.17 7.03 -5.84
CA THR A 80 -13.10 8.02 -5.96
C THR A 80 -11.92 7.41 -6.71
N ALA A 81 -11.52 8.02 -7.82
CA ALA A 81 -10.28 7.65 -8.50
C ALA A 81 -9.09 7.93 -7.58
N TYR A 82 -8.10 7.04 -7.58
CA TYR A 82 -6.99 7.12 -6.63
C TYR A 82 -5.62 6.94 -7.29
N TRP A 83 -4.61 7.48 -6.64
CA TRP A 83 -3.19 7.26 -6.94
C TRP A 83 -2.57 6.49 -5.79
N VAL A 84 -1.49 5.76 -6.06
CA VAL A 84 -0.72 5.05 -5.04
C VAL A 84 0.64 5.69 -4.94
N ASP A 85 0.93 6.22 -3.76
CA ASP A 85 2.18 6.87 -3.43
C ASP A 85 3.05 5.95 -2.61
N MET A 86 4.35 6.02 -2.83
CA MET A 86 5.37 5.40 -2.00
C MET A 86 6.41 6.45 -1.63
N GLY A 87 6.75 6.52 -0.35
CA GLY A 87 7.80 7.39 0.17
C GLY A 87 8.73 6.64 1.11
N ILE A 88 9.97 7.14 1.23
CA ILE A 88 10.94 6.62 2.21
C ILE A 88 11.15 7.69 3.27
N LEU A 89 10.77 7.40 4.52
CA LEU A 89 10.74 8.38 5.62
C LEU A 89 12.09 9.06 5.87
N ASP A 90 13.17 8.28 5.79
CA ASP A 90 14.55 8.78 6.00
C ASP A 90 15.24 9.21 4.68
N GLY A 91 14.50 9.26 3.58
CA GLY A 91 15.02 9.40 2.22
C GLY A 91 14.41 10.58 1.45
N PHE A 92 15.04 10.91 0.33
CA PHE A 92 14.56 11.93 -0.62
C PHE A 92 13.82 11.31 -1.81
N ALA A 93 13.35 10.07 -1.67
CA ALA A 93 12.76 9.30 -2.76
C ALA A 93 11.26 9.11 -2.56
N LYS A 94 10.52 9.28 -3.67
CA LYS A 94 9.09 9.01 -3.75
C LYS A 94 8.70 8.53 -5.14
N SER A 95 7.69 7.68 -5.23
CA SER A 95 6.97 7.38 -6.47
C SER A 95 5.47 7.57 -6.29
N ASN A 96 4.79 7.79 -7.40
CA ASN A 96 3.35 7.93 -7.49
C ASN A 96 2.90 7.15 -8.74
N GLN A 97 1.88 6.31 -8.59
CA GLN A 97 1.29 5.51 -9.66
C GLN A 97 -0.19 5.85 -9.85
N GLY A 98 -0.66 5.76 -11.10
CA GLY A 98 -2.03 6.13 -11.48
C GLY A 98 -2.11 6.91 -12.80
N GLY A 99 -0.98 7.36 -13.34
CA GLY A 99 -0.93 8.15 -14.57
C GLY A 99 -1.77 9.43 -14.48
N ASP A 100 -2.28 9.92 -15.60
CA ASP A 100 -3.03 11.18 -15.66
C ASP A 100 -4.45 11.09 -15.06
N SER A 101 -5.00 9.88 -14.92
CA SER A 101 -6.41 9.66 -14.56
C SER A 101 -6.64 8.96 -13.23
N GLY A 102 -5.60 8.41 -12.61
CA GLY A 102 -5.72 7.55 -11.44
C GLY A 102 -6.32 6.19 -11.77
N TYR A 103 -6.45 5.36 -10.74
CA TYR A 103 -7.07 4.05 -10.77
C TYR A 103 -8.53 4.12 -10.34
N THR A 104 -9.38 3.33 -11.00
CA THR A 104 -10.82 3.14 -10.69
C THR A 104 -11.18 1.66 -10.57
N LYS A 105 -10.21 0.87 -10.09
CA LYS A 105 -10.28 -0.58 -9.92
C LYS A 105 -9.31 -1.01 -8.84
N ASN A 106 -9.43 -2.26 -8.38
CA ASN A 106 -8.41 -2.86 -7.53
C ASN A 106 -7.07 -2.96 -8.27
N THR A 107 -5.97 -2.81 -7.54
CA THR A 107 -4.61 -2.78 -8.10
C THR A 107 -3.66 -3.65 -7.30
N CYS A 108 -2.58 -4.08 -7.94
CA CYS A 108 -1.45 -4.67 -7.24
C CYS A 108 -0.14 -3.99 -7.64
N PHE A 109 0.77 -3.86 -6.67
CA PHE A 109 2.12 -3.35 -6.89
C PHE A 109 3.18 -4.24 -6.28
N HIS A 110 4.28 -4.39 -7.01
CA HIS A 110 5.55 -4.76 -6.43
C HIS A 110 6.21 -3.52 -5.83
N VAL A 111 6.60 -3.63 -4.57
CA VAL A 111 7.19 -2.53 -3.79
C VAL A 111 8.70 -2.75 -3.66
N HIS A 112 9.49 -1.73 -4.00
CA HIS A 112 10.95 -1.74 -3.84
C HIS A 112 11.45 -0.42 -3.26
N GLY A 113 12.16 -0.47 -2.14
CA GLY A 113 12.64 0.74 -1.45
C GLY A 113 14.10 0.68 -1.01
N ARG A 114 14.87 1.73 -1.31
CA ARG A 114 16.27 1.95 -0.91
C ARG A 114 16.52 3.43 -0.66
N LYS A 115 17.60 3.82 0.02
CA LYS A 115 17.89 5.22 0.42
C LYS A 115 17.56 6.32 -0.62
N PHE A 116 17.73 6.06 -1.91
CA PHE A 116 17.49 7.02 -2.99
C PHE A 116 16.53 6.52 -4.07
N ASP A 117 15.77 5.46 -3.80
CA ASP A 117 14.88 4.82 -4.77
C ASP A 117 13.63 4.29 -4.07
N ALA A 118 12.47 4.80 -4.45
CA ALA A 118 11.17 4.35 -3.98
C ALA A 118 10.33 4.01 -5.22
N SER A 119 10.13 2.72 -5.47
CA SER A 119 9.57 2.23 -6.73
C SER A 119 8.35 1.34 -6.50
N LEU A 120 7.26 1.69 -7.16
CA LEU A 120 6.04 0.89 -7.32
C LEU A 120 5.97 0.39 -8.76
N TYR A 121 5.90 -0.93 -8.95
CA TYR A 121 5.68 -1.54 -10.26
C TYR A 121 4.30 -2.20 -10.30
N GLU A 122 3.42 -1.73 -11.17
CA GLU A 122 2.08 -2.32 -11.32
C GLU A 122 2.21 -3.79 -11.76
N ALA A 123 1.45 -4.64 -11.09
CA ALA A 123 1.34 -6.07 -11.37
C ALA A 123 -0.14 -6.44 -11.59
N PRO A 124 -0.42 -7.55 -12.31
CA PRO A 124 -1.79 -8.02 -12.46
C PRO A 124 -2.42 -8.29 -11.09
N TYR A 125 -3.58 -7.66 -10.82
CA TYR A 125 -4.27 -7.81 -9.54
C TYR A 125 -4.57 -9.27 -9.20
N ASP A 126 -4.99 -10.06 -10.20
CA ASP A 126 -5.36 -11.46 -10.04
C ASP A 126 -4.16 -12.35 -9.67
N GLU A 127 -2.93 -11.96 -10.02
CA GLU A 127 -1.72 -12.66 -9.58
C GLU A 127 -1.54 -12.51 -8.06
N CYS A 128 -1.62 -11.27 -7.57
CA CYS A 128 -1.46 -10.97 -6.15
C CYS A 128 -2.61 -11.52 -5.32
N GLU A 129 -3.83 -11.45 -5.82
CA GLU A 129 -5.01 -12.05 -5.17
C GLU A 129 -4.86 -13.56 -5.01
N LYS A 130 -4.43 -14.27 -6.08
CA LYS A 130 -4.16 -15.71 -6.00
C LYS A 130 -3.09 -16.05 -4.97
N ILE A 131 -2.03 -15.25 -4.85
CA ILE A 131 -0.99 -15.45 -3.83
C ILE A 131 -1.57 -15.22 -2.44
N ARG A 132 -2.24 -14.07 -2.22
CA ARG A 132 -2.88 -13.69 -0.95
C ARG A 132 -3.84 -14.78 -0.44
N ASP A 133 -4.64 -15.35 -1.34
CA ASP A 133 -5.72 -16.28 -0.99
C ASP A 133 -5.31 -17.76 -1.14
N SER A 134 -4.05 -18.04 -1.49
CA SER A 134 -3.50 -19.40 -1.48
C SER A 134 -3.45 -19.97 -0.05
N LYS A 135 -3.46 -21.30 0.08
CA LYS A 135 -3.50 -22.01 1.37
C LYS A 135 -2.15 -22.64 1.71
#